data_AF-A0A8S4NRH8-F1
#
_entry.id   AF-A0A8S4NRH8-F1
#
_cell.length_a   1.000
_cell.length_b   1.000
_cell.length_c   1.000
_cell.angle_alpha   90.00
_cell.angle_beta   90.00
_cell.angle_gamma   90.00
#
_symmetry.space_group_name_H-M   'P 1'
#
loop_
_entity.id
_entity.type
_entity.pdbx_description
1 polymer ?
#
loop_
_entity_poly.entity_id
_entity_poly.type
_entity_poly.pdbx_seq_one_letter_code
_entity_poly.pdbx_strand_id
1 'polypeptide(L)'
;MGDDKLKYVLLISYVSAVMCHSWLTCTDYLEENGEYWNKNICRAWPRHAHRFAHRDGQHGSDTGFDVNNPPSHAPCRTSRDDSSYDSLHPMAVYFPGQRIVITHPTKNHVVDVRCTNKYIPDNGNFIYVGPRNGNDDPSLSVFKQNLVVDLGVSPFGHHISNQMTMTYPKPGFQNAPKFCENPDKALGTYAFNLPSDFQPGRYTFLWAWYFNGKNDLYTGCWEADVVASRADRDHILRQRKQSTSDPVNIAGDNRVPVAPTQPVPPTEQINGGWGSWSSYTHCSKPCGGQQTRTRNCDNPVPQNGGRFCKGNNQNQRACNTHSCTSGNNDNNDRFDDLKATYTAKWNSGFNGRILIPAKKPSRPWVIVLEFPCVPDSFNTWHANDVTPQSDRSKGKFTLKQSGWQLEKPDIGFSVNYPWNNRCKNKSANDIKVSVVYS
;
A
#
# COMPACT_ATOMS: atom_id res chain seq x y z
N MET A 1 -23.84 -46.38 41.47
CA MET A 1 -24.52 -45.12 41.14
C MET A 1 -23.64 -44.01 41.69
N GLY A 2 -22.72 -43.36 40.98
CA GLY A 2 -22.62 -43.03 39.56
C GLY A 2 -22.31 -41.53 39.52
N ASP A 3 -21.08 -41.16 39.92
CA ASP A 3 -20.60 -39.78 40.09
C ASP A 3 -20.36 -39.13 38.70
N ASP A 4 -21.22 -38.18 38.33
CA ASP A 4 -21.15 -37.43 37.07
C ASP A 4 -20.03 -36.38 37.12
N LYS A 5 -18.82 -36.77 36.68
CA LYS A 5 -17.78 -35.82 36.28
C LYS A 5 -18.11 -35.24 34.91
N LEU A 6 -18.62 -34.01 34.92
CA LEU A 6 -18.79 -33.15 33.75
C LEU A 6 -17.43 -32.98 33.04
N LYS A 7 -17.24 -33.64 31.89
CA LYS A 7 -16.08 -33.47 31.02
C LYS A 7 -16.25 -32.17 30.22
N TYR A 8 -15.60 -31.10 30.66
CA TYR A 8 -15.34 -29.94 29.80
C TYR A 8 -14.31 -30.34 28.74
N VAL A 9 -14.77 -30.67 27.53
CA VAL A 9 -13.91 -30.72 26.35
C VAL A 9 -13.67 -29.28 25.93
N LEU A 10 -12.53 -28.72 26.37
CA LEU A 10 -11.98 -27.49 25.82
C LEU A 10 -11.56 -27.76 24.37
N LEU A 11 -12.45 -27.47 23.42
CA LEU A 11 -12.07 -27.25 22.04
C LEU A 11 -11.26 -25.94 22.00
N ILE A 12 -9.96 -26.06 22.26
CA ILE A 12 -9.00 -25.03 21.87
C ILE A 12 -8.98 -25.09 20.34
N SER A 13 -9.83 -24.28 19.71
CA SER A 13 -9.66 -23.92 18.31
C SER A 13 -8.31 -23.20 18.20
N TYR A 14 -7.26 -23.96 17.88
CA TYR A 14 -6.04 -23.42 17.29
C TYR A 14 -6.40 -22.87 15.91
N VAL A 15 -7.04 -21.70 15.90
CA VAL A 15 -6.99 -20.82 14.75
C VAL A 15 -5.62 -20.16 14.82
N SER A 16 -4.59 -20.90 14.40
CA SER A 16 -3.39 -20.27 13.89
C SER A 16 -3.80 -19.56 12.60
N ALA A 17 -4.42 -18.39 12.74
CA ALA A 17 -4.53 -17.42 11.65
C ALA A 17 -3.12 -16.91 11.39
N VAL A 18 -2.31 -17.76 10.76
CA VAL A 18 -1.02 -17.33 10.25
C VAL A 18 -1.36 -16.51 9.00
N MET A 19 -1.52 -15.19 9.20
CA MET A 19 -1.61 -14.23 8.11
C MET A 19 -0.23 -14.06 7.45
N CYS A 20 0.34 -15.16 6.95
CA CYS A 20 1.60 -15.13 6.23
C CYS A 20 1.35 -14.60 4.82
N HIS A 21 1.95 -13.45 4.56
CA HIS A 21 1.99 -12.78 3.26
C HIS A 21 3.29 -13.20 2.55
N SER A 22 3.51 -12.90 1.27
CA SER A 22 4.70 -13.39 0.55
C SER A 22 6.04 -12.99 1.21
N TRP A 23 7.05 -13.87 1.14
CA TRP A 23 8.36 -13.66 1.75
C TRP A 23 9.52 -14.18 0.88
N LEU A 24 10.76 -13.74 1.12
CA LEU A 24 11.91 -14.20 0.32
C LEU A 24 12.23 -15.66 0.60
N THR A 25 12.43 -16.44 -0.45
CA THR A 25 12.84 -17.85 -0.35
C THR A 25 14.26 -18.07 -0.87
N CYS A 26 14.67 -17.33 -1.90
CA CYS A 26 16.04 -17.27 -2.39
C CYS A 26 16.39 -15.84 -2.78
N THR A 27 17.63 -15.45 -2.55
CA THR A 27 18.14 -14.10 -2.89
C THR A 27 19.09 -14.11 -4.08
N ASP A 28 19.54 -15.29 -4.53
CA ASP A 28 20.33 -15.47 -5.74
C ASP A 28 19.94 -16.79 -6.43
N TYR A 29 18.87 -16.73 -7.22
CA TYR A 29 18.27 -17.86 -7.93
C TYR A 29 18.71 -17.87 -9.41
N LEU A 30 18.88 -19.05 -10.01
CA LEU A 30 19.41 -19.16 -11.38
C LEU A 30 18.35 -19.15 -12.49
N GLU A 31 17.07 -18.98 -12.16
CA GLU A 31 15.99 -19.02 -13.15
C GLU A 31 14.98 -17.88 -12.95
N GLU A 32 14.79 -17.08 -13.97
CA GLU A 32 13.69 -16.11 -14.09
C GLU A 32 12.54 -16.76 -14.86
N ASN A 33 11.29 -16.56 -14.41
CA ASN A 33 10.10 -17.18 -15.02
C ASN A 33 10.08 -18.71 -14.96
N GLY A 34 10.76 -19.31 -13.98
CA GLY A 34 10.72 -20.75 -13.76
C GLY A 34 9.31 -21.24 -13.38
N GLU A 35 8.99 -22.48 -13.75
CA GLU A 35 7.68 -23.08 -13.47
C GLU A 35 7.53 -23.47 -11.99
N TYR A 36 8.55 -24.13 -11.43
CA TYR A 36 8.49 -24.71 -10.09
C TYR A 36 9.73 -24.38 -9.28
N TRP A 37 9.56 -24.26 -7.97
CA TRP A 37 10.67 -24.07 -7.04
C TRP A 37 11.67 -25.23 -7.09
N ASN A 38 12.96 -24.88 -7.22
CA ASN A 38 14.07 -25.81 -7.22
C ASN A 38 15.18 -25.30 -6.29
N LYS A 39 15.24 -25.88 -5.09
CA LYS A 39 16.24 -25.53 -4.06
C LYS A 39 17.70 -25.68 -4.53
N ASN A 40 17.98 -26.52 -5.53
CA ASN A 40 19.36 -26.82 -5.95
C ASN A 40 19.99 -25.69 -6.77
N ILE A 41 19.16 -24.80 -7.31
CA ILE A 41 19.60 -23.63 -8.07
C ILE A 41 19.48 -22.32 -7.27
N CYS A 42 19.20 -22.43 -5.97
CA CYS A 42 19.32 -21.31 -5.05
C CYS A 42 20.74 -21.22 -4.49
N ARG A 43 21.45 -20.12 -4.79
CA ARG A 43 22.83 -19.89 -4.33
C ARG A 43 22.92 -19.08 -3.05
N ALA A 44 21.91 -18.31 -2.71
CA ALA A 44 21.94 -17.47 -1.54
C ALA A 44 20.58 -17.33 -0.90
N TRP A 45 20.60 -17.12 0.41
CA TRP A 45 19.40 -17.17 1.23
C TRP A 45 19.19 -15.85 1.94
N PRO A 46 17.95 -15.55 2.35
CA PRO A 46 17.68 -14.39 3.15
C PRO A 46 18.11 -14.61 4.62
N ARG A 47 18.16 -13.53 5.40
CA ARG A 47 18.69 -13.55 6.77
C ARG A 47 17.92 -14.55 7.63
N HIS A 48 18.62 -15.41 8.37
CA HIS A 48 18.02 -16.44 9.24
C HIS A 48 17.11 -17.44 8.51
N ALA A 49 17.36 -17.71 7.22
CA ALA A 49 16.57 -18.65 6.43
C ALA A 49 16.47 -20.06 7.05
N HIS A 50 17.48 -20.53 7.79
CA HIS A 50 17.43 -21.82 8.47
C HIS A 50 16.24 -21.98 9.44
N ARG A 51 15.68 -20.87 9.97
CA ARG A 51 14.52 -20.90 10.88
C ARG A 51 13.18 -20.81 10.17
N PHE A 52 13.14 -20.19 8.99
CA PHE A 52 11.90 -19.72 8.38
C PHE A 52 11.77 -20.03 6.87
N ALA A 53 12.88 -20.21 6.16
CA ALA A 53 12.91 -20.58 4.74
C ALA A 53 13.86 -21.78 4.56
N HIS A 54 13.54 -22.88 5.27
CA HIS A 54 14.42 -24.05 5.32
C HIS A 54 14.65 -24.62 3.92
N ARG A 55 15.92 -24.86 3.57
CA ARG A 55 16.32 -25.37 2.25
C ARG A 55 15.58 -26.62 1.80
N ASP A 56 15.41 -27.56 2.72
CA ASP A 56 14.70 -28.83 2.50
C ASP A 56 13.23 -28.78 2.91
N GLY A 57 12.74 -27.61 3.33
CA GLY A 57 11.34 -27.38 3.63
C GLY A 57 10.49 -27.30 2.36
N GLN A 58 9.18 -27.40 2.54
CA GLN A 58 8.23 -27.13 1.46
C GLN A 58 8.22 -25.63 1.13
N HIS A 59 8.34 -25.30 -0.14
CA HIS A 59 8.24 -23.91 -0.61
C HIS A 59 6.87 -23.33 -0.27
N GLY A 60 6.85 -22.08 0.20
CA GLY A 60 5.61 -21.42 0.62
C GLY A 60 4.99 -21.95 1.91
N SER A 61 5.71 -22.72 2.73
CA SER A 61 5.24 -23.06 4.09
C SER A 61 5.18 -21.83 4.99
N ASP A 62 4.06 -21.63 5.67
CA ASP A 62 3.85 -20.47 6.54
C ASP A 62 4.78 -20.51 7.75
N THR A 63 5.83 -19.71 7.72
CA THR A 63 6.84 -19.63 8.77
C THR A 63 6.92 -18.26 9.41
N GLY A 64 6.17 -17.29 8.89
CA GLY A 64 6.24 -15.88 9.25
C GLY A 64 7.64 -15.38 8.98
N PHE A 65 8.03 -15.18 7.72
CA PHE A 65 9.37 -14.71 7.42
C PHE A 65 9.44 -13.19 7.21
N ASP A 66 8.34 -12.61 6.75
CA ASP A 66 8.11 -11.18 6.57
C ASP A 66 7.73 -10.47 7.89
N VAL A 67 7.87 -9.15 7.90
CA VAL A 67 7.37 -8.28 8.97
C VAL A 67 6.29 -7.38 8.41
N ASN A 68 5.06 -7.48 8.92
CA ASN A 68 4.03 -6.48 8.66
C ASN A 68 4.30 -5.25 9.54
N ASN A 69 4.34 -4.08 8.90
CA ASN A 69 4.48 -2.76 9.50
C ASN A 69 5.61 -2.68 10.52
N PRO A 70 6.86 -2.97 10.11
CA PRO A 70 7.99 -2.93 11.01
C PRO A 70 8.20 -1.52 11.58
N PRO A 71 8.71 -1.40 12.81
CA PRO A 71 9.12 -0.12 13.35
C PRO A 71 10.18 0.52 12.44
N SER A 72 10.13 1.84 12.28
CA SER A 72 11.09 2.55 11.42
C SER A 72 12.56 2.31 11.83
N HIS A 73 12.84 2.08 13.11
CA HIS A 73 14.19 1.81 13.62
C HIS A 73 14.62 0.33 13.52
N ALA A 74 13.72 -0.57 13.16
CA ALA A 74 13.97 -2.01 13.05
C ALA A 74 13.21 -2.60 11.83
N PRO A 75 13.60 -2.22 10.60
CA PRO A 75 12.89 -2.65 9.39
C PRO A 75 13.08 -4.14 9.06
N CYS A 76 14.10 -4.80 9.62
CA CYS A 76 14.32 -6.24 9.46
C CYS A 76 13.69 -7.02 10.62
N ARG A 77 13.17 -8.22 10.34
CA ARG A 77 12.52 -9.09 11.34
C ARG A 77 13.41 -9.45 12.52
N THR A 78 14.65 -9.78 12.20
CA THR A 78 15.65 -10.28 13.14
C THR A 78 16.90 -9.45 12.97
N SER A 79 17.56 -9.11 14.07
CA SER A 79 18.86 -8.43 14.02
C SER A 79 19.88 -9.32 13.31
N ARG A 80 20.89 -8.66 12.72
CA ARG A 80 22.04 -9.36 12.16
C ARG A 80 22.90 -9.92 13.29
N ASP A 81 23.26 -11.19 13.17
CA ASP A 81 24.18 -11.89 14.07
C ASP A 81 24.94 -13.00 13.33
N ASP A 82 25.91 -13.62 14.01
CA ASP A 82 26.77 -14.66 13.43
C ASP A 82 26.02 -15.94 13.03
N SER A 83 24.79 -16.16 13.52
CA SER A 83 23.94 -17.29 13.15
C SER A 83 23.04 -17.00 11.95
N SER A 84 23.07 -15.78 11.40
CA SER A 84 22.19 -15.37 10.30
C SER A 84 22.34 -16.24 9.04
N TYR A 85 23.53 -16.82 8.83
CA TYR A 85 23.88 -17.65 7.69
C TYR A 85 24.69 -18.87 8.11
N ASP A 86 24.53 -19.96 7.35
CA ASP A 86 25.28 -21.20 7.54
C ASP A 86 25.70 -21.79 6.18
N SER A 87 26.29 -22.97 6.18
CA SER A 87 26.77 -23.63 4.95
C SER A 87 25.64 -24.11 4.02
N LEU A 88 24.44 -24.35 4.54
CA LEU A 88 23.25 -24.73 3.78
C LEU A 88 22.47 -23.50 3.28
N HIS A 89 22.51 -22.41 4.06
CA HIS A 89 21.88 -21.12 3.81
C HIS A 89 22.92 -20.00 3.69
N PRO A 90 23.83 -20.03 2.70
CA PRO A 90 24.89 -19.06 2.59
C PRO A 90 24.37 -17.66 2.22
N MET A 91 25.09 -16.65 2.72
CA MET A 91 24.91 -15.25 2.36
C MET A 91 25.25 -15.01 0.87
N ALA A 92 24.59 -14.04 0.25
CA ALA A 92 24.81 -13.71 -1.15
C ALA A 92 26.20 -13.11 -1.42
N VAL A 93 26.69 -13.32 -2.64
CA VAL A 93 27.90 -12.68 -3.15
C VAL A 93 27.60 -12.16 -4.56
N TYR A 94 27.70 -10.85 -4.74
CA TYR A 94 27.36 -10.16 -5.97
C TYR A 94 28.56 -9.43 -6.56
N PHE A 95 28.44 -8.97 -7.80
CA PHE A 95 29.35 -8.00 -8.41
C PHE A 95 28.56 -6.88 -9.09
N PRO A 96 29.15 -5.68 -9.29
CA PRO A 96 28.48 -4.57 -9.96
C PRO A 96 28.02 -4.93 -11.37
N GLY A 97 26.79 -4.55 -11.74
CA GLY A 97 26.18 -4.93 -13.02
C GLY A 97 25.51 -6.29 -13.02
N GLN A 98 25.70 -7.14 -12.00
CA GLN A 98 25.13 -8.49 -11.97
C GLN A 98 23.60 -8.46 -12.06
N ARG A 99 23.04 -9.34 -12.90
CA ARG A 99 21.62 -9.71 -12.87
C ARG A 99 21.34 -10.64 -11.70
N ILE A 100 20.43 -10.23 -10.82
CA ILE A 100 20.05 -10.94 -9.59
C ILE A 100 18.59 -11.36 -9.74
N VAL A 101 18.29 -12.62 -9.41
CA VAL A 101 16.92 -13.13 -9.32
C VAL A 101 16.61 -13.51 -7.88
N ILE A 102 15.53 -12.96 -7.34
CA ILE A 102 14.98 -13.30 -6.03
C ILE A 102 13.66 -14.04 -6.22
N THR A 103 13.28 -14.85 -5.23
CA THR A 103 12.08 -15.69 -5.31
C THR A 103 11.21 -15.56 -4.08
N HIS A 104 9.91 -15.73 -4.26
CA HIS A 104 8.92 -15.71 -3.20
C HIS A 104 7.77 -16.67 -3.52
N PRO A 105 7.03 -17.18 -2.52
CA PRO A 105 5.76 -17.83 -2.76
C PRO A 105 4.71 -16.78 -3.10
N THR A 106 3.75 -17.14 -3.95
CA THR A 106 2.72 -16.20 -4.41
C THR A 106 1.67 -15.86 -3.37
N LYS A 107 1.33 -16.76 -2.43
CA LYS A 107 0.34 -16.49 -1.36
C LYS A 107 -0.96 -15.85 -1.83
N ASN A 108 -1.51 -16.36 -2.94
CA ASN A 108 -2.72 -15.85 -3.61
C ASN A 108 -2.59 -14.42 -4.16
N HIS A 109 -1.38 -13.84 -4.18
CA HIS A 109 -1.10 -12.45 -4.53
C HIS A 109 -0.75 -12.27 -6.01
N VAL A 110 -1.51 -12.91 -6.90
CA VAL A 110 -1.34 -12.80 -8.36
C VAL A 110 -2.69 -12.60 -9.04
N VAL A 111 -2.75 -11.65 -9.97
CA VAL A 111 -3.91 -11.50 -10.87
C VAL A 111 -3.78 -12.49 -12.03
N ASP A 112 -4.75 -13.41 -12.08
CA ASP A 112 -4.92 -14.33 -13.19
C ASP A 112 -6.40 -14.68 -13.35
N VAL A 113 -7.01 -14.30 -14.46
CA VAL A 113 -8.46 -14.49 -14.68
C VAL A 113 -8.87 -15.97 -14.83
N ARG A 114 -7.90 -16.87 -15.01
CA ARG A 114 -8.18 -18.31 -15.15
C ARG A 114 -8.54 -18.95 -13.81
N CYS A 115 -8.06 -18.40 -12.70
CA CYS A 115 -8.18 -19.01 -11.37
C CYS A 115 -8.43 -18.01 -10.22
N THR A 116 -8.09 -16.74 -10.40
CA THR A 116 -8.38 -15.65 -9.45
C THR A 116 -9.17 -14.53 -10.13
N ASN A 117 -8.99 -13.29 -9.68
CA ASN A 117 -9.73 -12.13 -10.15
C ASN A 117 -8.79 -10.96 -10.48
N LYS A 118 -9.34 -9.94 -11.13
CA LYS A 118 -8.60 -8.75 -11.60
C LYS A 118 -8.30 -7.73 -10.51
N TYR A 119 -8.75 -7.92 -9.27
CA TYR A 119 -8.78 -6.87 -8.24
C TYR A 119 -7.87 -7.17 -7.05
N ILE A 120 -6.81 -7.95 -7.26
CA ILE A 120 -5.81 -8.19 -6.21
C ILE A 120 -4.86 -6.99 -6.19
N PRO A 121 -4.92 -6.11 -5.16
CA PRO A 121 -4.12 -4.91 -5.13
C PRO A 121 -2.69 -5.22 -4.68
N ASP A 122 -1.73 -4.54 -5.27
CA ASP A 122 -0.45 -4.21 -4.64
C ASP A 122 -0.21 -2.70 -4.82
N ASN A 123 0.61 -2.12 -3.96
CA ASN A 123 0.81 -0.67 -3.94
C ASN A 123 2.29 -0.28 -4.02
N GLY A 124 3.17 -1.25 -4.19
CA GLY A 124 4.59 -1.02 -4.43
C GLY A 124 5.44 -2.23 -4.10
N ASN A 125 6.55 -2.34 -4.81
CA ASN A 125 7.54 -3.40 -4.65
C ASN A 125 8.93 -2.85 -4.93
N PHE A 126 9.79 -2.84 -3.93
CA PHE A 126 11.05 -2.11 -3.97
C PHE A 126 12.18 -2.91 -3.36
N ILE A 127 13.38 -2.72 -3.90
CA ILE A 127 14.62 -3.20 -3.29
C ILE A 127 15.44 -2.00 -2.87
N TYR A 128 15.67 -1.87 -1.57
CA TYR A 128 16.54 -0.85 -0.99
C TYR A 128 17.84 -1.47 -0.49
N VAL A 129 18.84 -0.63 -0.24
CA VAL A 129 20.10 -1.06 0.36
C VAL A 129 20.54 -0.16 1.51
N GLY A 130 21.12 -0.75 2.54
CA GLY A 130 21.72 -0.07 3.66
C GLY A 130 23.17 0.35 3.40
N PRO A 131 23.83 1.03 4.35
CA PRO A 131 25.22 1.43 4.21
C PRO A 131 26.19 0.22 4.23
N ARG A 132 27.26 0.32 3.44
CA ARG A 132 28.29 -0.70 3.11
C ARG A 132 28.99 -1.39 4.30
N ASN A 133 28.89 -0.88 5.52
CA ASN A 133 29.60 -1.41 6.70
C ASN A 133 28.89 -1.04 8.03
N GLY A 134 27.56 -0.88 8.02
CA GLY A 134 26.80 -0.69 9.26
C GLY A 134 26.81 -1.97 10.10
N ASN A 135 27.05 -1.85 11.41
CA ASN A 135 26.82 -2.97 12.34
C ASN A 135 25.34 -3.20 12.60
N ASP A 136 24.58 -2.11 12.56
CA ASP A 136 23.13 -2.09 12.77
C ASP A 136 22.38 -1.91 11.46
N ASP A 137 21.14 -2.40 11.45
CA ASP A 137 20.22 -2.11 10.36
C ASP A 137 19.89 -0.61 10.37
N PRO A 138 19.99 0.07 9.23
CA PRO A 138 19.61 1.47 9.15
C PRO A 138 18.08 1.59 9.31
N SER A 139 17.61 2.77 9.69
CA SER A 139 16.16 3.01 9.74
C SER A 139 15.52 2.88 8.36
N LEU A 140 14.22 2.59 8.31
CA LEU A 140 13.46 2.50 7.07
C LEU A 140 13.59 3.78 6.23
N SER A 141 13.67 4.95 6.87
CA SER A 141 13.90 6.22 6.16
C SER A 141 15.27 6.34 5.51
N VAL A 142 16.29 5.66 6.04
CA VAL A 142 17.63 5.63 5.47
C VAL A 142 17.69 4.61 4.32
N PHE A 143 17.04 3.44 4.47
CA PHE A 143 16.85 2.51 3.36
C PHE A 143 16.17 3.18 2.16
N LYS A 144 15.07 3.90 2.40
CA LYS A 144 14.28 4.58 1.35
C LYS A 144 15.05 5.62 0.54
N GLN A 145 16.19 6.10 1.03
CA GLN A 145 17.07 7.02 0.30
C GLN A 145 17.99 6.32 -0.71
N ASN A 146 18.14 5.00 -0.58
CA ASN A 146 19.08 4.17 -1.34
C ASN A 146 18.30 3.06 -2.06
N LEU A 147 17.38 3.46 -2.92
CA LEU A 147 16.61 2.58 -3.79
C LEU A 147 17.54 1.97 -4.86
N VAL A 148 17.55 0.65 -4.94
CA VAL A 148 18.29 -0.12 -5.95
C VAL A 148 17.42 -0.29 -7.20
N VAL A 149 16.18 -0.75 -7.01
CA VAL A 149 15.23 -0.97 -8.10
C VAL A 149 13.79 -0.82 -7.61
N ASP A 150 12.95 -0.20 -8.45
CA ASP A 150 11.49 -0.27 -8.37
C ASP A 150 11.03 -1.47 -9.22
N LEU A 151 10.53 -2.52 -8.56
CA LEU A 151 10.03 -3.72 -9.21
C LEU A 151 8.59 -3.54 -9.73
N GLY A 152 8.01 -2.36 -9.55
CA GLY A 152 6.72 -1.95 -10.07
C GLY A 152 5.54 -2.37 -9.20
N VAL A 153 4.35 -2.22 -9.79
CA VAL A 153 3.07 -2.64 -9.22
C VAL A 153 2.37 -3.59 -10.18
N SER A 154 1.66 -4.52 -9.60
CA SER A 154 0.72 -5.43 -10.22
C SER A 154 -0.35 -4.64 -10.98
N PRO A 155 -0.66 -5.03 -12.22
CA PRO A 155 -1.84 -4.54 -12.90
C PRO A 155 -3.09 -5.09 -12.21
N PHE A 156 -4.04 -4.22 -11.83
CA PHE A 156 -5.32 -4.59 -11.22
C PHE A 156 -6.45 -3.64 -11.64
N GLY A 157 -7.70 -4.11 -11.58
CA GLY A 157 -8.91 -3.35 -11.87
C GLY A 157 -9.66 -3.81 -13.13
N HIS A 158 -10.69 -3.07 -13.52
CA HIS A 158 -11.51 -3.41 -14.69
C HIS A 158 -10.78 -3.20 -16.03
N HIS A 159 -9.72 -2.39 -16.05
CA HIS A 159 -9.06 -1.91 -17.27
C HIS A 159 -7.95 -2.83 -17.80
N ILE A 160 -7.59 -3.89 -17.06
CA ILE A 160 -6.52 -4.81 -17.45
C ILE A 160 -7.05 -5.88 -18.43
N SER A 161 -6.35 -6.07 -19.54
CA SER A 161 -6.72 -7.04 -20.58
C SER A 161 -6.49 -8.47 -20.11
N ASN A 162 -7.28 -9.42 -20.61
CA ASN A 162 -7.07 -10.84 -20.28
C ASN A 162 -5.72 -11.36 -20.78
N GLN A 163 -5.15 -10.74 -21.83
CA GLN A 163 -3.83 -11.09 -22.32
C GLN A 163 -2.74 -10.76 -21.29
N MET A 164 -2.79 -9.56 -20.69
CA MET A 164 -1.84 -9.18 -19.62
C MET A 164 -1.94 -10.09 -18.39
N THR A 165 -3.13 -10.59 -18.08
CA THR A 165 -3.34 -11.50 -16.96
C THR A 165 -3.00 -12.95 -17.27
N MET A 166 -2.66 -13.30 -18.52
CA MET A 166 -2.36 -14.67 -18.95
C MET A 166 -0.94 -14.84 -19.51
N THR A 167 -0.28 -13.76 -19.94
CA THR A 167 1.06 -13.79 -20.54
C THR A 167 2.14 -13.39 -19.53
N TYR A 168 3.27 -14.10 -19.56
CA TYR A 168 4.46 -13.83 -18.74
C TYR A 168 5.60 -13.29 -19.63
N PRO A 169 6.51 -12.48 -19.08
CA PRO A 169 6.59 -12.01 -17.69
C PRO A 169 5.49 -11.01 -17.32
N LYS A 170 5.00 -11.06 -16.08
CA LYS A 170 4.03 -10.10 -15.55
C LYS A 170 4.73 -9.04 -14.68
N PRO A 171 4.28 -7.77 -14.68
CA PRO A 171 4.87 -6.74 -13.84
C PRO A 171 4.44 -6.87 -12.37
N GLY A 172 5.21 -6.24 -11.46
CA GLY A 172 4.93 -6.26 -10.03
C GLY A 172 4.91 -7.68 -9.48
N PHE A 173 4.03 -7.94 -8.51
CA PHE A 173 3.99 -9.21 -7.75
C PHE A 173 3.58 -10.47 -8.51
N GLN A 174 3.32 -10.37 -9.81
CA GLN A 174 2.53 -11.36 -10.53
C GLN A 174 3.33 -12.41 -11.29
N ASN A 175 4.66 -12.31 -11.28
CA ASN A 175 5.49 -13.09 -12.18
C ASN A 175 5.71 -14.54 -11.70
N ALA A 176 4.64 -15.33 -11.77
CA ALA A 176 4.54 -16.73 -11.37
C ALA A 176 3.76 -17.57 -12.40
N PRO A 177 4.44 -18.19 -13.39
CA PRO A 177 3.80 -18.92 -14.50
C PRO A 177 2.80 -20.00 -14.08
N LYS A 178 3.09 -20.70 -12.99
CA LYS A 178 2.30 -21.83 -12.47
C LYS A 178 1.35 -21.45 -11.34
N PHE A 179 1.02 -20.16 -11.22
CA PHE A 179 0.14 -19.66 -10.17
C PHE A 179 -1.19 -20.42 -10.08
N CYS A 180 -1.88 -20.66 -11.19
CA CYS A 180 -3.18 -21.33 -11.16
C CYS A 180 -3.15 -22.81 -10.77
N GLU A 181 -1.97 -23.46 -10.78
CA GLU A 181 -1.83 -24.83 -10.30
C GLU A 181 -1.73 -24.88 -8.77
N ASN A 182 -1.10 -23.87 -8.16
CA ASN A 182 -0.99 -23.75 -6.71
C ASN A 182 -0.93 -22.28 -6.28
N PRO A 183 -2.09 -21.62 -6.12
CA PRO A 183 -2.14 -20.18 -5.81
C PRO A 183 -1.40 -19.78 -4.53
N ASP A 184 -1.31 -20.69 -3.56
CA ASP A 184 -0.62 -20.47 -2.30
C ASP A 184 0.91 -20.55 -2.46
N LYS A 185 1.42 -21.57 -3.16
CA LYS A 185 2.85 -21.95 -3.15
C LYS A 185 3.52 -21.89 -4.52
N ALA A 186 2.91 -21.26 -5.52
CA ALA A 186 3.58 -21.09 -6.80
C ALA A 186 4.83 -20.22 -6.66
N LEU A 187 5.83 -20.51 -7.49
CA LEU A 187 7.08 -19.77 -7.54
C LEU A 187 6.84 -18.42 -8.21
N GLY A 188 7.03 -17.34 -7.46
CA GLY A 188 7.20 -15.98 -7.99
C GLY A 188 8.69 -15.63 -8.14
N THR A 189 9.04 -14.93 -9.21
CA THR A 189 10.40 -14.46 -9.48
C THR A 189 10.44 -12.96 -9.75
N TYR A 190 11.41 -12.26 -9.14
CA TYR A 190 11.79 -10.92 -9.56
C TYR A 190 13.23 -10.92 -10.02
N ALA A 191 13.52 -10.13 -11.04
CA ALA A 191 14.87 -9.99 -11.55
C ALA A 191 15.23 -8.52 -11.72
N PHE A 192 16.41 -8.14 -11.24
CA PHE A 192 16.93 -6.78 -11.34
C PHE A 192 18.44 -6.80 -11.53
N ASN A 193 18.99 -5.66 -11.94
CA ASN A 193 20.44 -5.52 -12.10
C ASN A 193 20.99 -4.69 -10.94
N LEU A 194 22.07 -5.16 -10.34
CA LEU A 194 22.84 -4.31 -9.44
C LEU A 194 23.50 -3.20 -10.29
N PRO A 195 23.48 -1.92 -9.87
CA PRO A 195 24.14 -0.85 -10.62
C PRO A 195 25.60 -1.19 -10.95
N SER A 196 26.07 -0.82 -12.14
CA SER A 196 27.44 -1.17 -12.59
C SER A 196 28.55 -0.45 -11.81
N ASP A 197 28.21 0.64 -11.13
CA ASP A 197 29.11 1.45 -10.31
C ASP A 197 28.91 1.22 -8.81
N PHE A 198 28.20 0.13 -8.45
CA PHE A 198 28.06 -0.29 -7.07
C PHE A 198 29.45 -0.55 -6.48
N GLN A 199 29.69 -0.06 -5.27
CA GLN A 199 31.01 -0.23 -4.65
C GLN A 199 31.10 -1.63 -4.02
N PRO A 200 32.28 -2.27 -4.02
CA PRO A 200 32.48 -3.51 -3.27
C PRO A 200 32.14 -3.34 -1.78
N GLY A 201 31.98 -4.39 -0.98
CA GLY A 201 31.69 -4.31 0.46
C GLY A 201 30.38 -5.00 0.86
N ARG A 202 30.04 -4.96 2.15
CA ARG A 202 28.93 -5.74 2.71
C ARG A 202 27.68 -4.90 2.89
N TYR A 203 26.59 -5.30 2.26
CA TYR A 203 25.36 -4.52 2.28
C TYR A 203 24.21 -5.32 2.88
N THR A 204 23.37 -4.66 3.67
CA THR A 204 22.03 -5.15 3.97
C THR A 204 21.08 -4.70 2.86
N PHE A 205 20.41 -5.63 2.22
CA PHE A 205 19.32 -5.36 1.28
C PHE A 205 17.98 -5.53 1.99
N LEU A 206 17.03 -4.70 1.61
CA LEU A 206 15.67 -4.70 2.13
C LEU A 206 14.72 -4.84 0.94
N TRP A 207 14.02 -5.97 0.85
CA TRP A 207 12.83 -6.09 0.02
C TRP A 207 11.66 -5.50 0.78
N ALA A 208 11.00 -4.51 0.19
CA ALA A 208 9.88 -3.81 0.80
C ALA A 208 8.71 -3.78 -0.18
N TRP A 209 7.54 -4.19 0.30
CA TRP A 209 6.35 -4.25 -0.55
C TRP A 209 5.08 -3.86 0.21
N TYR A 210 4.07 -3.40 -0.51
CA TYR A 210 2.85 -2.86 0.09
C TYR A 210 1.63 -3.63 -0.39
N PHE A 211 0.94 -4.29 0.53
CA PHE A 211 -0.30 -5.02 0.25
C PHE A 211 -1.51 -4.12 0.52
N ASN A 212 -2.68 -4.34 -0.11
CA ASN A 212 -3.97 -3.64 0.14
C ASN A 212 -4.00 -2.09 0.09
N GLY A 213 -3.16 -1.39 0.85
CA GLY A 213 -2.92 0.04 0.80
C GLY A 213 -1.47 0.43 1.11
N LYS A 214 -1.18 1.73 1.00
CA LYS A 214 0.17 2.29 1.16
C LYS A 214 0.76 2.20 2.57
N ASN A 215 -0.03 1.77 3.55
CA ASN A 215 0.35 1.65 4.96
C ASN A 215 0.45 0.20 5.44
N ASP A 216 0.29 -0.78 4.56
CA ASP A 216 0.40 -2.20 4.90
C ASP A 216 1.70 -2.71 4.28
N LEU A 217 2.79 -2.26 4.91
CA LEU A 217 4.16 -2.46 4.47
C LEU A 217 4.67 -3.79 5.00
N TYR A 218 5.29 -4.55 4.12
CA TYR A 218 5.99 -5.78 4.43
C TYR A 218 7.46 -5.66 4.07
N THR A 219 8.32 -6.26 4.91
CA THR A 219 9.76 -6.25 4.68
C THR A 219 10.41 -7.61 4.85
N GLY A 220 11.47 -7.85 4.06
CA GLY A 220 12.40 -8.97 4.21
C GLY A 220 13.82 -8.52 3.95
N CYS A 221 14.79 -9.05 4.71
CA CYS A 221 16.19 -8.63 4.64
C CYS A 221 17.13 -9.77 4.26
N TRP A 222 18.22 -9.40 3.61
CA TRP A 222 19.36 -10.28 3.39
C TRP A 222 20.64 -9.47 3.26
N GLU A 223 21.77 -10.13 3.49
CA GLU A 223 23.09 -9.54 3.33
C GLU A 223 23.72 -10.04 2.05
N ALA A 224 24.54 -9.19 1.42
CA ALA A 224 25.38 -9.59 0.32
C ALA A 224 26.76 -8.95 0.42
N ASP A 225 27.79 -9.74 0.12
CA ASP A 225 29.11 -9.23 -0.19
C ASP A 225 29.17 -8.85 -1.67
N VAL A 226 29.27 -7.56 -1.96
CA VAL A 226 29.56 -7.09 -3.31
C VAL A 226 31.08 -7.13 -3.49
N VAL A 227 31.58 -7.96 -4.39
CA VAL A 227 33.01 -8.05 -4.71
C VAL A 227 33.34 -7.26 -5.97
N ALA A 228 34.63 -7.03 -6.25
CA ALA A 228 35.05 -6.14 -7.31
C ALA A 228 34.69 -6.65 -8.72
N SER A 229 34.64 -7.96 -8.93
CA SER A 229 34.42 -8.54 -10.25
C SER A 229 33.66 -9.86 -10.21
N ARG A 230 33.14 -10.28 -11.38
CA ARG A 230 32.57 -11.62 -11.59
C ARG A 230 33.57 -12.72 -11.24
N ALA A 231 34.86 -12.52 -11.52
CA ALA A 231 35.90 -13.51 -11.23
C ALA A 231 36.06 -13.75 -9.73
N ASP A 232 36.02 -12.69 -8.92
CA ASP A 232 36.08 -12.78 -7.45
C ASP A 232 34.84 -13.49 -6.89
N ARG A 233 33.67 -13.17 -7.44
CA ARG A 233 32.40 -13.81 -7.07
C ARG A 233 32.47 -15.31 -7.37
N ASP A 234 32.88 -15.65 -8.58
CA ASP A 234 33.01 -17.04 -9.04
C ASP A 234 34.03 -17.83 -8.22
N HIS A 235 35.12 -17.19 -7.76
CA HIS A 235 36.09 -17.82 -6.86
C HIS A 235 35.42 -18.27 -5.55
N ILE A 236 34.64 -17.38 -4.91
CA ILE A 236 33.92 -17.70 -3.67
C ILE A 236 32.85 -18.78 -3.90
N LEU A 237 32.08 -18.69 -4.99
CA LEU A 237 31.07 -19.71 -5.30
C LEU A 237 31.68 -21.10 -5.53
N ARG A 238 32.83 -21.19 -6.21
CA ARG A 238 33.54 -22.48 -6.39
C ARG A 238 33.99 -23.07 -5.06
N GLN A 239 34.50 -22.25 -4.14
CA GLN A 239 34.87 -22.70 -2.79
C GLN A 239 33.64 -23.26 -2.03
N ARG A 240 32.47 -22.65 -2.23
CA ARG A 240 31.19 -23.11 -1.67
C ARG A 240 30.55 -24.26 -2.44
N LYS A 241 31.18 -24.76 -3.52
CA LYS A 241 30.64 -25.78 -4.44
C LYS A 241 29.30 -25.38 -5.07
N GLN A 242 29.15 -24.11 -5.40
CA GLN A 242 27.96 -23.54 -6.02
C GLN A 242 28.20 -23.21 -7.49
N SER A 243 27.13 -23.20 -8.30
CA SER A 243 27.20 -22.85 -9.71
C SER A 243 27.63 -21.39 -9.93
N THR A 244 28.57 -21.16 -10.85
CA THR A 244 29.00 -19.82 -11.28
C THR A 244 28.20 -19.28 -12.46
N SER A 245 27.19 -20.02 -12.94
CA SER A 245 26.37 -19.60 -14.08
C SER A 245 25.58 -18.33 -13.77
N ASP A 246 25.30 -17.56 -14.82
CA ASP A 246 24.36 -16.45 -14.73
C ASP A 246 22.92 -16.99 -14.81
N PRO A 247 21.92 -16.27 -14.27
CA PRO A 247 20.54 -16.71 -14.34
C PRO A 247 20.05 -16.83 -15.80
N VAL A 248 19.08 -17.72 -16.04
CA VAL A 248 18.44 -17.93 -17.34
C VAL A 248 16.99 -17.43 -17.30
N ASN A 249 16.45 -16.96 -18.43
CA ASN A 249 15.03 -16.60 -18.55
C ASN A 249 14.30 -17.71 -19.30
N ILE A 250 13.25 -18.24 -18.68
CA ILE A 250 12.52 -19.44 -19.12
C ILE A 250 11.26 -19.08 -19.96
N ALA A 251 11.09 -17.83 -20.40
CA ALA A 251 9.90 -17.39 -21.12
C ALA A 251 9.58 -18.26 -22.35
N GLY A 252 8.48 -19.03 -22.29
CA GLY A 252 7.93 -19.78 -23.42
C GLY A 252 8.61 -21.13 -23.74
N ASP A 253 9.04 -21.90 -22.72
CA ASP A 253 9.70 -23.22 -22.84
C ASP A 253 11.09 -23.20 -23.53
N ASN A 254 11.53 -22.03 -24.00
CA ASN A 254 12.86 -21.82 -24.54
C ASN A 254 13.75 -21.22 -23.47
N ARG A 255 14.71 -22.02 -22.97
CA ARG A 255 15.76 -21.52 -22.06
C ARG A 255 16.64 -20.54 -22.83
N VAL A 256 16.45 -19.25 -22.60
CA VAL A 256 17.33 -18.21 -23.12
C VAL A 256 18.28 -17.85 -21.99
N PRO A 257 19.61 -18.09 -22.13
CA PRO A 257 20.58 -17.51 -21.22
C PRO A 257 20.29 -16.03 -21.12
N VAL A 258 20.07 -15.52 -19.90
CA VAL A 258 20.04 -14.06 -19.76
C VAL A 258 21.42 -13.64 -20.18
N ALA A 259 21.50 -12.81 -21.22
CA ALA A 259 22.77 -12.33 -21.72
C ALA A 259 23.58 -11.92 -20.48
N PRO A 260 24.81 -12.45 -20.30
CA PRO A 260 25.68 -11.91 -19.27
C PRO A 260 25.62 -10.40 -19.48
N THR A 261 25.48 -9.63 -18.41
CA THR A 261 25.81 -8.21 -18.49
C THR A 261 27.28 -8.17 -18.84
N GLN A 262 27.59 -8.32 -20.13
CA GLN A 262 28.90 -8.03 -20.66
C GLN A 262 29.20 -6.62 -20.20
N PRO A 263 30.46 -6.27 -19.89
CA PRO A 263 30.84 -4.88 -19.88
C PRO A 263 30.35 -4.29 -21.19
N VAL A 264 29.25 -3.54 -21.14
CA VAL A 264 28.54 -3.10 -22.32
C VAL A 264 29.54 -2.17 -23.03
N PRO A 265 29.98 -2.46 -24.27
CA PRO A 265 30.72 -1.47 -25.05
C PRO A 265 29.86 -0.20 -25.09
N PRO A 266 30.43 1.01 -25.02
CA PRO A 266 29.86 2.16 -24.33
C PRO A 266 28.56 2.68 -24.98
N THR A 267 27.45 1.99 -24.77
CA THR A 267 26.15 2.63 -24.69
C THR A 267 26.14 3.27 -23.32
N GLU A 268 26.23 4.59 -23.32
CA GLU A 268 26.31 5.40 -22.11
C GLU A 268 25.30 4.91 -21.07
N GLN A 269 25.80 4.63 -19.86
CA GLN A 269 24.96 4.30 -18.74
C GLN A 269 24.09 5.51 -18.45
N ILE A 270 22.77 5.37 -18.59
CA ILE A 270 21.84 6.45 -18.28
C ILE A 270 21.39 6.26 -16.85
N ASN A 271 21.95 7.05 -15.94
CA ASN A 271 21.46 7.12 -14.58
C ASN A 271 20.08 7.77 -14.55
N GLY A 272 19.23 7.27 -13.65
CA GLY A 272 17.90 7.82 -13.44
C GLY A 272 17.94 9.25 -12.95
N GLY A 273 17.09 10.09 -13.55
CA GLY A 273 16.80 11.43 -13.06
C GLY A 273 15.37 11.54 -12.56
N TRP A 274 15.19 12.27 -11.45
CA TRP A 274 13.85 12.50 -10.89
C TRP A 274 13.01 13.34 -11.85
N GLY A 275 11.83 12.86 -12.18
CA GLY A 275 10.77 13.66 -12.78
C GLY A 275 10.25 14.72 -11.80
N SER A 276 9.39 15.60 -12.33
CA SER A 276 8.71 16.61 -11.53
C SER A 276 7.86 15.97 -10.43
N TRP A 277 7.82 16.62 -9.27
CA TRP A 277 6.91 16.23 -8.20
C TRP A 277 5.45 16.39 -8.63
N SER A 278 4.61 15.43 -8.24
CA SER A 278 3.15 15.58 -8.31
C SER A 278 2.68 16.74 -7.41
N SER A 279 1.44 17.18 -7.63
CA SER A 279 0.71 17.96 -6.63
C SER A 279 0.60 17.17 -5.31
N TYR A 280 0.50 17.89 -4.19
CA TYR A 280 0.20 17.26 -2.92
C TYR A 280 -1.24 16.72 -2.90
N THR A 281 -1.45 15.59 -2.23
CA THR A 281 -2.77 15.07 -1.89
C THR A 281 -3.53 16.05 -0.98
N HIS A 282 -4.84 15.82 -0.82
CA HIS A 282 -5.59 16.46 0.25
C HIS A 282 -5.01 16.13 1.64
N CYS A 283 -5.32 16.99 2.61
CA CYS A 283 -4.87 16.79 3.97
C CYS A 283 -5.56 15.58 4.61
N SER A 284 -4.78 14.70 5.22
CA SER A 284 -5.28 13.45 5.81
C SER A 284 -6.27 13.66 6.97
N LYS A 285 -6.23 14.82 7.62
CA LYS A 285 -7.09 15.18 8.76
C LYS A 285 -7.46 16.66 8.71
N PRO A 286 -8.62 17.04 9.26
CA PRO A 286 -9.04 18.43 9.32
C PRO A 286 -8.18 19.28 10.27
N CYS A 287 -7.51 18.68 11.27
CA CYS A 287 -6.55 19.29 12.19
C CYS A 287 -5.36 18.33 12.39
N GLY A 288 -4.15 18.85 12.60
CA GLY A 288 -2.92 18.06 12.76
C GLY A 288 -2.67 17.03 11.65
N GLY A 289 -3.06 17.34 10.41
CA GLY A 289 -3.03 16.40 9.29
C GLY A 289 -1.70 16.40 8.51
N GLN A 290 -1.61 15.51 7.52
CA GLN A 290 -0.47 15.43 6.61
C GLN A 290 -0.93 15.26 5.16
N GLN A 291 -0.16 15.82 4.24
CA GLN A 291 -0.37 15.70 2.80
C GLN A 291 0.91 15.16 2.17
N THR A 292 0.75 14.39 1.09
CA THR A 292 1.85 13.65 0.48
C THR A 292 1.93 13.97 -1.00
N ARG A 293 3.12 13.97 -1.58
CA ARG A 293 3.35 14.02 -3.03
C ARG A 293 4.38 12.97 -3.42
N THR A 294 4.38 12.58 -4.69
CA THR A 294 5.29 11.58 -5.24
C THR A 294 5.99 12.09 -6.49
N ARG A 295 7.09 11.46 -6.86
CA ARG A 295 7.80 11.66 -8.13
C ARG A 295 8.30 10.33 -8.64
N ASN A 296 8.49 10.22 -9.94
CA ASN A 296 8.99 9.02 -10.59
C ASN A 296 10.43 9.23 -11.04
N CYS A 297 11.18 8.14 -11.18
CA CYS A 297 12.54 8.16 -11.71
C CYS A 297 12.51 7.95 -13.23
N ASP A 298 12.03 8.97 -13.93
CA ASP A 298 11.67 8.88 -15.35
C ASP A 298 12.24 10.02 -16.22
N ASN A 299 13.09 10.89 -15.66
CA ASN A 299 13.64 12.04 -16.39
C ASN A 299 15.17 12.17 -16.22
N PRO A 300 15.99 11.28 -16.83
CA PRO A 300 15.57 10.14 -17.67
C PRO A 300 15.29 8.86 -16.87
N VAL A 301 14.64 7.87 -17.48
CA VAL A 301 14.51 6.50 -16.95
C VAL A 301 15.90 5.84 -16.92
N PRO A 302 16.31 5.14 -15.85
CA PRO A 302 17.57 4.41 -15.82
C PRO A 302 17.67 3.38 -16.95
N GLN A 303 18.80 3.34 -17.66
CA GLN A 303 19.07 2.36 -18.72
C GLN A 303 20.47 1.78 -18.61
N ASN A 304 20.69 0.60 -19.20
CA ASN A 304 22.00 -0.04 -19.33
C ASN A 304 22.73 -0.25 -17.98
N GLY A 305 21.99 -0.62 -16.94
CA GLY A 305 22.55 -0.77 -15.58
C GLY A 305 22.77 0.56 -14.84
N GLY A 306 22.19 1.66 -15.34
CA GLY A 306 22.12 2.95 -14.67
C GLY A 306 21.54 2.86 -13.26
N ARG A 307 22.08 3.69 -12.35
CA ARG A 307 21.56 3.81 -11.00
C ARG A 307 20.11 4.31 -11.04
N PHE A 308 19.27 3.75 -10.18
CA PHE A 308 18.01 4.39 -9.86
C PHE A 308 18.25 5.73 -9.14
N CYS A 309 17.26 6.61 -9.18
CA CYS A 309 17.35 7.95 -8.63
C CYS A 309 17.64 7.92 -7.12
N LYS A 310 18.61 8.74 -6.68
CA LYS A 310 18.98 8.86 -5.27
C LYS A 310 18.00 9.74 -4.50
N GLY A 311 17.61 9.31 -3.29
CA GLY A 311 16.71 10.04 -2.39
C GLY A 311 15.26 9.56 -2.46
N ASN A 312 14.36 10.26 -1.75
CA ASN A 312 12.98 9.77 -1.59
C ASN A 312 12.13 10.03 -2.84
N ASN A 313 11.33 9.04 -3.25
CA ASN A 313 10.28 9.17 -4.27
C ASN A 313 8.97 9.77 -3.72
N GLN A 314 8.87 9.88 -2.39
CA GLN A 314 7.72 10.40 -1.68
C GLN A 314 8.14 11.51 -0.72
N ASN A 315 7.31 12.54 -0.63
CA ASN A 315 7.51 13.64 0.31
C ASN A 315 6.20 13.95 1.03
N GLN A 316 6.28 14.11 2.35
CA GLN A 316 5.16 14.41 3.22
C GLN A 316 5.39 15.75 3.89
N ARG A 317 4.31 16.53 4.06
CA ARG A 317 4.33 17.74 4.88
C ARG A 317 3.08 17.80 5.74
N ALA A 318 3.20 18.47 6.88
CA ALA A 318 2.06 18.79 7.71
C ALA A 318 1.10 19.73 6.96
N CYS A 319 -0.18 19.59 7.25
CA CYS A 319 -1.25 20.46 6.78
C CYS A 319 -2.29 20.57 7.87
N ASN A 320 -3.11 21.62 7.82
CA ASN A 320 -4.09 21.88 8.86
C ASN A 320 -3.46 21.83 10.26
N THR A 321 -2.32 22.50 10.45
CA THR A 321 -1.46 22.37 11.65
C THR A 321 -2.06 22.94 12.93
N HIS A 322 -3.32 23.37 12.92
CA HIS A 322 -4.01 23.79 14.12
C HIS A 322 -4.25 22.58 15.04
N SER A 323 -4.16 22.81 16.36
CA SER A 323 -4.34 21.79 17.38
C SER A 323 -5.73 21.18 17.30
N CYS A 324 -5.80 19.86 17.35
CA CYS A 324 -7.05 19.19 17.64
C CYS A 324 -7.35 19.40 19.12
N THR A 325 -8.27 20.30 19.47
CA THR A 325 -8.61 20.60 20.85
C THR A 325 -9.25 19.38 21.53
N SER A 326 -8.48 18.73 22.42
CA SER A 326 -9.01 17.78 23.39
C SER A 326 -9.81 18.57 24.42
N GLY A 327 -11.14 18.56 24.27
CA GLY A 327 -12.12 19.01 25.25
C GLY A 327 -11.71 20.18 26.16
N ASN A 328 -11.90 21.41 25.70
CA ASN A 328 -12.33 22.51 26.58
C ASN A 328 -12.92 23.65 25.72
N ASN A 329 -14.25 23.80 25.85
CA ASN A 329 -15.07 25.01 25.71
C ASN A 329 -14.57 26.15 24.80
N ASP A 330 -14.63 25.94 23.49
CA ASP A 330 -14.93 27.02 22.55
C ASP A 330 -16.36 26.81 22.04
N ASN A 331 -17.27 27.68 22.49
CA ASN A 331 -18.72 27.59 22.32
C ASN A 331 -19.20 27.91 20.89
N ASN A 332 -18.69 27.25 19.85
CA ASN A 332 -19.26 27.45 18.50
C ASN A 332 -19.29 26.24 17.55
N ASP A 333 -18.79 25.06 17.94
CA ASP A 333 -18.78 23.86 17.08
C ASP A 333 -19.54 22.67 17.70
N ARG A 334 -20.63 22.95 18.42
CA ARG A 334 -21.57 21.91 18.80
C ARG A 334 -22.43 21.61 17.58
N PHE A 335 -22.48 20.34 17.18
CA PHE A 335 -23.42 19.85 16.17
C PHE A 335 -24.88 20.16 16.54
N ASP A 336 -25.14 20.50 17.82
CA ASP A 336 -26.44 20.92 18.33
C ASP A 336 -26.73 22.43 18.12
N ASP A 337 -25.73 23.25 17.75
CA ASP A 337 -25.81 24.71 17.58
C ASP A 337 -25.86 25.14 16.10
N LEU A 338 -26.31 24.26 15.20
CA LEU A 338 -26.42 24.55 13.78
C LEU A 338 -27.35 25.74 13.51
N LYS A 339 -26.98 26.59 12.56
CA LYS A 339 -27.81 27.72 12.11
C LYS A 339 -27.96 27.71 10.61
N ALA A 340 -29.16 28.03 10.15
CA ALA A 340 -29.41 28.32 8.75
C ALA A 340 -28.87 29.73 8.44
N THR A 341 -28.09 29.84 7.38
CA THR A 341 -27.54 31.11 6.89
C THR A 341 -28.03 31.39 5.48
N TYR A 342 -27.94 32.65 5.10
CA TYR A 342 -28.44 33.13 3.84
C TYR A 342 -27.44 32.98 2.69
N THR A 343 -27.93 32.64 1.49
CA THR A 343 -27.10 32.68 0.27
C THR A 343 -27.67 33.54 -0.85
N ALA A 344 -29.00 33.64 -1.03
CA ALA A 344 -29.61 34.51 -2.06
C ALA A 344 -31.11 34.82 -1.83
N LYS A 345 -31.55 36.07 -2.11
CA LYS A 345 -32.92 36.62 -1.88
C LYS A 345 -33.66 37.07 -3.09
N TRP A 346 -34.95 36.73 -3.11
CA TRP A 346 -35.92 37.32 -4.01
C TRP A 346 -37.24 37.59 -3.26
N ASN A 347 -38.21 38.17 -3.97
CA ASN A 347 -39.43 38.73 -3.38
C ASN A 347 -40.34 37.71 -2.68
N SER A 348 -40.26 36.43 -3.07
CA SER A 348 -41.15 35.36 -2.60
C SER A 348 -40.41 34.15 -2.04
N GLY A 349 -39.11 34.25 -1.75
CA GLY A 349 -38.34 33.09 -1.32
C GLY A 349 -36.85 33.37 -1.13
N PHE A 350 -36.13 32.30 -0.78
CA PHE A 350 -34.70 32.35 -0.61
C PHE A 350 -33.97 31.02 -0.70
N ASN A 351 -32.66 31.11 -0.93
CA ASN A 351 -31.73 30.02 -0.71
C ASN A 351 -31.02 30.18 0.63
N GLY A 352 -30.90 29.07 1.34
CA GLY A 352 -30.19 28.97 2.60
C GLY A 352 -29.20 27.82 2.62
N ARG A 353 -28.26 27.87 3.55
CA ARG A 353 -27.30 26.80 3.82
C ARG A 353 -27.11 26.57 5.31
N ILE A 354 -26.86 25.33 5.68
CA ILE A 354 -26.48 24.90 7.02
C ILE A 354 -25.09 24.31 6.89
N LEU A 355 -24.11 24.97 7.51
CA LEU A 355 -22.76 24.45 7.54
C LEU A 355 -22.71 23.27 8.49
N ILE A 356 -22.24 22.13 8.00
CA ILE A 356 -22.14 20.91 8.80
C ILE A 356 -20.71 20.85 9.36
N PRO A 357 -20.53 20.80 10.68
CA PRO A 357 -19.23 20.67 11.30
C PRO A 357 -18.49 19.45 10.73
N ALA A 358 -17.18 19.60 10.55
CA ALA A 358 -16.34 18.50 10.09
C ALA A 358 -16.41 17.29 11.04
N LYS A 359 -16.68 17.52 12.33
CA LYS A 359 -16.89 16.50 13.35
C LYS A 359 -18.38 16.16 13.48
N LYS A 360 -18.81 15.08 12.81
CA LYS A 360 -20.19 14.58 12.84
C LYS A 360 -20.37 13.55 13.98
N PRO A 361 -21.57 13.45 14.59
CA PRO A 361 -21.90 12.43 15.58
C PRO A 361 -21.78 11.01 15.00
N SER A 362 -21.35 10.05 15.82
CA SER A 362 -21.23 8.63 15.43
C SER A 362 -22.55 7.87 15.43
N ARG A 363 -23.53 8.30 16.23
CA ARG A 363 -24.92 7.80 16.22
C ARG A 363 -25.70 8.40 15.05
N PRO A 364 -26.71 7.73 14.49
CA PRO A 364 -27.48 8.28 13.39
C PRO A 364 -28.24 9.55 13.82
N TRP A 365 -28.34 10.50 12.90
CA TRP A 365 -28.92 11.82 13.15
C TRP A 365 -29.64 12.35 11.91
N VAL A 366 -30.55 13.30 12.14
CA VAL A 366 -31.22 14.09 11.11
C VAL A 366 -31.27 15.56 11.54
N ILE A 367 -31.34 16.45 10.55
CA ILE A 367 -31.54 17.88 10.80
C ILE A 367 -33.00 18.21 10.57
N VAL A 368 -33.58 18.99 11.47
CA VAL A 368 -34.97 19.39 11.41
C VAL A 368 -35.06 20.91 11.36
N LEU A 369 -35.71 21.41 10.31
CA LEU A 369 -35.97 22.82 10.07
C LEU A 369 -37.43 23.13 10.37
N GLU A 370 -37.66 24.05 11.30
CA GLU A 370 -38.99 24.58 11.58
C GLU A 370 -39.07 26.01 11.05
N PHE A 371 -39.88 26.18 10.01
CA PHE A 371 -40.12 27.46 9.39
C PHE A 371 -41.23 28.21 10.14
N PRO A 372 -41.12 29.54 10.25
CA PRO A 372 -42.13 30.37 10.93
C PRO A 372 -43.46 30.42 10.19
N CYS A 373 -43.49 29.99 8.92
CA CYS A 373 -44.68 29.75 8.15
C CYS A 373 -44.43 28.63 7.12
N VAL A 374 -45.51 28.02 6.64
CA VAL A 374 -45.44 26.87 5.72
C VAL A 374 -45.01 27.34 4.33
N PRO A 375 -43.89 26.83 3.78
CA PRO A 375 -43.49 27.07 2.39
C PRO A 375 -44.46 26.47 1.37
N ASP A 376 -44.63 27.12 0.22
CA ASP A 376 -45.30 26.53 -0.96
C ASP A 376 -44.41 25.48 -1.62
N SER A 377 -43.10 25.73 -1.64
CA SER A 377 -42.11 24.80 -2.18
C SER A 377 -40.86 24.76 -1.31
N PHE A 378 -40.28 23.56 -1.18
CA PHE A 378 -39.05 23.32 -0.45
C PHE A 378 -38.22 22.27 -1.19
N ASN A 379 -36.97 22.61 -1.52
CA ASN A 379 -36.02 21.76 -2.22
C ASN A 379 -34.69 21.73 -1.47
N THR A 380 -33.96 20.62 -1.55
CA THR A 380 -32.67 20.44 -0.88
C THR A 380 -31.58 19.97 -1.83
N TRP A 381 -30.33 20.28 -1.50
CA TRP A 381 -29.15 19.64 -2.07
C TRP A 381 -28.18 19.25 -0.96
N HIS A 382 -27.33 18.26 -1.24
CA HIS A 382 -26.41 17.64 -0.27
C HIS A 382 -27.11 16.96 0.93
N ALA A 383 -28.43 16.76 0.87
CA ALA A 383 -29.22 15.93 1.76
C ALA A 383 -30.53 15.52 1.07
N ASN A 384 -31.10 14.40 1.51
CA ASN A 384 -32.42 13.94 1.12
C ASN A 384 -33.49 14.52 2.05
N ASP A 385 -34.60 14.97 1.47
CA ASP A 385 -35.81 15.31 2.21
C ASP A 385 -36.54 14.01 2.60
N VAL A 386 -36.64 13.75 3.90
CA VAL A 386 -37.32 12.57 4.48
C VAL A 386 -38.52 12.99 5.34
N THR A 387 -39.06 14.18 5.09
CA THR A 387 -40.13 14.80 5.88
C THR A 387 -41.45 14.03 5.77
N PRO A 388 -42.10 13.64 6.89
CA PRO A 388 -43.47 13.14 6.88
C PRO A 388 -44.48 14.20 6.42
N GLN A 389 -45.51 13.81 5.65
CA GLN A 389 -46.52 14.73 5.12
C GLN A 389 -47.26 15.53 6.23
N SER A 390 -47.43 14.93 7.42
CA SER A 390 -48.05 15.56 8.59
C SER A 390 -47.23 16.68 9.23
N ASP A 391 -45.91 16.68 9.01
CA ASP A 391 -44.99 17.69 9.52
C ASP A 391 -44.78 18.81 8.50
N ARG A 392 -44.81 18.46 7.21
CA ARG A 392 -44.77 19.43 6.11
C ARG A 392 -45.93 20.44 6.19
N SER A 393 -47.13 20.00 6.55
CA SER A 393 -48.29 20.89 6.75
C SER A 393 -48.14 21.86 7.95
N LYS A 394 -47.16 21.63 8.82
CA LYS A 394 -46.80 22.47 9.97
C LYS A 394 -45.54 23.32 9.69
N GLY A 395 -44.97 23.23 8.50
CA GLY A 395 -43.73 23.94 8.14
C GLY A 395 -42.48 23.32 8.76
N LYS A 396 -42.51 22.02 9.09
CA LYS A 396 -41.40 21.28 9.67
C LYS A 396 -40.82 20.30 8.66
N PHE A 397 -39.51 20.35 8.43
CA PHE A 397 -38.81 19.57 7.39
C PHE A 397 -37.62 18.80 7.97
N THR A 398 -37.49 17.53 7.63
CA THR A 398 -36.45 16.62 8.12
C THR A 398 -35.50 16.23 7.00
N LEU A 399 -34.21 16.48 7.20
CA LEU A 399 -33.15 16.29 6.22
C LEU A 399 -32.16 15.22 6.68
N LYS A 400 -31.80 14.32 5.78
CA LYS A 400 -30.85 13.22 6.04
C LYS A 400 -29.76 13.16 4.96
N GLN A 401 -28.50 13.23 5.38
CA GLN A 401 -27.37 12.93 4.48
C GLN A 401 -27.17 11.41 4.39
N SER A 402 -26.92 10.89 3.19
CA SER A 402 -26.59 9.47 2.98
C SER A 402 -25.66 9.28 1.77
N GLY A 403 -24.86 8.20 1.78
CA GLY A 403 -23.89 7.93 0.71
C GLY A 403 -22.91 9.09 0.52
N TRP A 404 -22.69 9.50 -0.74
CA TRP A 404 -21.80 10.60 -1.13
C TRP A 404 -22.17 11.97 -0.53
N GLN A 405 -23.43 12.16 -0.08
CA GLN A 405 -23.86 13.41 0.56
C GLN A 405 -23.20 13.61 1.93
N LEU A 406 -22.79 12.52 2.61
CA LEU A 406 -22.09 12.61 3.91
C LEU A 406 -20.73 13.31 3.81
N GLU A 407 -20.17 13.43 2.61
CA GLU A 407 -18.90 14.12 2.36
C GLU A 407 -19.07 15.62 2.14
N LYS A 408 -20.32 16.10 2.02
CA LYS A 408 -20.59 17.53 1.78
C LYS A 408 -20.48 18.34 3.07
N PRO A 409 -19.81 19.51 3.02
CA PRO A 409 -19.58 20.37 4.19
C PRO A 409 -20.82 21.20 4.55
N ASP A 410 -21.87 21.14 3.75
CA ASP A 410 -23.10 21.89 3.94
C ASP A 410 -24.31 21.09 3.48
N ILE A 411 -25.47 21.48 4.01
CA ILE A 411 -26.77 21.15 3.45
C ILE A 411 -27.37 22.46 2.98
N GLY A 412 -27.71 22.54 1.70
CA GLY A 412 -28.40 23.71 1.20
C GLY A 412 -29.84 23.43 0.85
N PHE A 413 -30.65 24.48 0.89
CA PHE A 413 -32.07 24.40 0.65
C PHE A 413 -32.59 25.66 -0.04
N SER A 414 -33.70 25.50 -0.75
CA SER A 414 -34.44 26.58 -1.40
C SER A 414 -35.88 26.53 -0.94
N VAL A 415 -36.44 27.70 -0.63
CA VAL A 415 -37.80 27.87 -0.13
C VAL A 415 -38.50 28.98 -0.91
N ASN A 416 -39.74 28.74 -1.31
CA ASN A 416 -40.67 29.78 -1.74
C ASN A 416 -41.86 29.84 -0.79
N TYR A 417 -42.28 31.05 -0.45
CA TYR A 417 -43.45 31.32 0.35
C TYR A 417 -44.60 31.85 -0.50
N PRO A 418 -45.85 31.60 -0.08
CA PRO A 418 -47.01 32.22 -0.69
C PRO A 418 -46.95 33.74 -0.52
N TRP A 419 -47.51 34.46 -1.50
CA TRP A 419 -47.60 35.93 -1.56
C TRP A 419 -48.48 36.56 -0.46
N ASN A 420 -48.70 35.86 0.65
CA ASN A 420 -49.45 36.39 1.78
C ASN A 420 -48.60 37.40 2.57
N ASN A 421 -49.24 38.44 3.12
CA ASN A 421 -48.54 39.48 3.86
C ASN A 421 -47.88 38.99 5.17
N ARG A 422 -48.14 37.75 5.64
CA ARG A 422 -47.58 37.21 6.89
C ARG A 422 -46.17 36.63 6.73
N CYS A 423 -45.80 36.13 5.55
CA CYS A 423 -44.48 35.54 5.29
C CYS A 423 -43.48 36.50 4.63
N LYS A 424 -43.93 37.66 4.11
CA LYS A 424 -43.16 38.60 3.30
C LYS A 424 -41.85 39.11 3.93
N ASN A 425 -41.78 39.16 5.26
CA ASN A 425 -40.62 39.67 6.00
C ASN A 425 -39.77 38.58 6.68
N LYS A 426 -40.08 37.29 6.49
CA LYS A 426 -39.33 36.20 7.14
C LYS A 426 -38.01 35.91 6.43
N SER A 427 -37.01 35.51 7.22
CA SER A 427 -35.62 35.29 6.80
C SER A 427 -35.08 33.95 7.27
N ALA A 428 -33.89 33.57 6.82
CA ALA A 428 -33.20 32.35 7.29
C ALA A 428 -32.94 32.36 8.82
N ASN A 429 -32.83 33.54 9.43
CA ASN A 429 -32.63 33.69 10.88
C ASN A 429 -33.89 33.36 11.69
N ASP A 430 -35.06 33.31 11.05
CA ASP A 430 -36.32 32.94 11.69
C ASP A 430 -36.57 31.42 11.67
N ILE A 431 -35.69 30.65 11.01
CA ILE A 431 -35.77 29.19 10.96
C ILE A 431 -35.15 28.62 12.24
N LYS A 432 -35.90 27.79 12.96
CA LYS A 432 -35.30 26.98 14.02
C LYS A 432 -34.66 25.75 13.41
N VAL A 433 -33.39 25.55 13.69
CA VAL A 433 -32.63 24.37 13.29
C VAL A 433 -32.40 23.52 14.52
N SER A 434 -32.70 22.23 14.42
CA SER A 434 -32.48 21.27 15.50
C SER A 434 -31.89 19.99 14.94
N VAL A 435 -31.10 19.30 15.77
CA VAL A 435 -30.60 17.96 15.46
C VAL A 435 -31.36 16.95 16.30
N VAL A 436 -31.91 15.94 15.62
CA VAL A 436 -32.56 14.80 16.27
C VAL A 436 -31.70 13.57 16.06
N TYR A 437 -31.47 12.85 17.15
CA TYR A 437 -30.70 11.62 17.17
C TYR A 437 -31.64 10.44 17.33
N SER A 438 -31.37 9.36 16.59
CA SER A 438 -32.10 8.09 16.73
C SER A 438 -31.43 7.15 17.70
#